data_AF-A0A6J6ZR87-F1
#
_entry.id   AF-A0A6J6ZR87-F1
#
_cell.length_a   1.000
_cell.length_b   1.000
_cell.length_c   1.000
_cell.angle_alpha   90.00
_cell.angle_beta   90.00
_cell.angle_gamma   90.00
#
_symmetry.space_group_name_H-M   'P 1'
#
loop_
_entity.id
_entity.type
_entity.pdbx_description
1 polymer ?
#
loop_
_entity_poly.entity_id
_entity_poly.type
_entity_poly.pdbx_seq_one_letter_code
_entity_poly.pdbx_strand_id
1 'polypeptide(L)'
;MGIGSATPSAFDAECELCEAAKTTEWFFEDDVCWVAECEACGTPMVVWKRHDPNPPEEIRAVLLDRLDEAVTAYYRYEHRVDENMRSIPTHYHAHARPRGAFYGHGQRRA
;
A
#
# COMPACT_ATOMS: atom_id res chain seq x y z
N MET A 1 37.40 -9.24 5.42
CA MET A 1 35.94 -9.50 5.46
C MET A 1 35.29 -8.70 4.35
N GLY A 2 34.88 -9.36 3.27
CA GLY A 2 34.20 -8.69 2.15
C GLY A 2 32.74 -8.44 2.53
N ILE A 3 32.31 -7.19 2.47
CA ILE A 3 30.89 -6.84 2.51
C ILE A 3 30.27 -7.28 1.19
N GLY A 4 29.47 -8.35 1.22
CA GLY A 4 28.64 -8.72 0.09
C GLY A 4 27.64 -7.61 -0.17
N SER A 5 27.82 -6.86 -1.24
CA SER A 5 26.80 -5.95 -1.74
C SER A 5 25.70 -6.83 -2.34
N ALA A 6 24.72 -7.21 -1.51
CA ALA A 6 23.53 -7.89 -1.98
C ALA A 6 22.71 -6.89 -2.78
N THR A 7 22.54 -7.15 -4.08
CA THR A 7 21.51 -6.49 -4.86
C THR A 7 20.16 -6.74 -4.16
N PRO A 8 19.37 -5.72 -3.84
CA PRO A 8 18.05 -5.95 -3.24
C PRO A 8 17.22 -6.82 -4.19
N SER A 9 16.74 -7.95 -3.67
CA SER A 9 15.82 -8.83 -4.37
C SER A 9 14.50 -8.09 -4.60
N ALA A 10 13.82 -8.37 -5.71
CA ALA A 10 12.47 -7.83 -5.97
C ALA A 10 11.41 -8.40 -5.01
N PHE A 11 11.79 -9.35 -4.16
CA PHE A 11 10.93 -10.06 -3.21
C PHE A 11 11.73 -10.42 -1.94
N ASP A 12 11.09 -10.37 -0.78
CA ASP A 12 11.62 -10.80 0.51
C ASP A 12 10.64 -11.77 1.19
N ALA A 13 11.09 -12.98 1.50
CA ALA A 13 10.25 -14.01 2.11
C ALA A 13 9.87 -13.71 3.57
N GLU A 14 10.59 -12.80 4.23
CA GLU A 14 10.31 -12.37 5.61
C GLU A 14 9.40 -11.12 5.65
N CYS A 15 9.01 -10.58 4.48
CA CYS A 15 8.17 -9.40 4.37
C CYS A 15 6.68 -9.77 4.20
N GLU A 16 5.84 -9.34 5.14
CA GLU A 16 4.39 -9.58 5.11
C GLU A 16 3.71 -8.98 3.87
N LEU A 17 4.24 -7.87 3.34
CA LEU A 17 3.72 -7.24 2.11
C LEU A 17 4.11 -7.99 0.83
N CYS A 18 5.23 -8.74 0.87
CA CYS A 18 5.61 -9.66 -0.20
C CYS A 18 4.77 -10.93 -0.18
N GLU A 19 4.46 -11.46 1.01
CA GLU A 19 3.55 -12.61 1.16
C GLU A 19 2.16 -12.29 0.61
N ALA A 20 1.67 -11.06 0.82
CA ALA A 20 0.40 -10.56 0.31
C ALA A 20 -0.79 -11.48 0.70
N ALA A 21 -0.81 -11.93 1.96
CA ALA A 21 -1.90 -12.73 2.51
C ALA A 21 -3.23 -11.96 2.45
N LYS A 22 -4.29 -12.60 1.96
CA LYS A 22 -5.62 -11.98 1.80
C LYS A 22 -6.45 -12.02 3.09
N THR A 23 -5.96 -11.36 4.14
CA THR A 23 -6.61 -11.34 5.47
C THR A 23 -7.71 -10.27 5.59
N THR A 24 -7.66 -9.24 4.76
CA THR A 24 -8.65 -8.14 4.68
C THR A 24 -9.32 -8.11 3.31
N GLU A 25 -10.27 -7.19 3.11
CA GLU A 25 -10.89 -6.99 1.79
C GLU A 25 -9.88 -6.47 0.78
N TRP A 26 -9.85 -7.09 -0.40
CA TRP A 26 -9.06 -6.66 -1.54
C TRP A 26 -9.94 -5.95 -2.57
N PHE A 27 -9.47 -4.81 -3.06
CA PHE A 27 -10.19 -3.96 -4.02
C PHE A 27 -9.65 -4.11 -5.44
N PHE A 28 -8.35 -4.39 -5.57
CA PHE A 28 -7.65 -4.46 -6.84
C PHE A 28 -6.37 -5.29 -6.74
N GLU A 29 -6.01 -5.96 -7.82
CA GLU A 29 -4.72 -6.62 -7.98
C GLU A 29 -4.35 -6.71 -9.47
N ASP A 30 -3.13 -6.32 -9.83
CA ASP A 30 -2.52 -6.57 -11.14
C ASP A 30 -1.05 -6.96 -11.00
N ASP A 31 -0.29 -6.95 -12.10
CA ASP A 31 1.14 -7.31 -12.08
C ASP A 31 2.02 -6.27 -11.36
N VAL A 32 1.54 -5.04 -11.15
CA VAL A 32 2.29 -3.94 -10.53
C VAL A 32 1.98 -3.85 -9.05
N CYS A 33 0.72 -3.91 -8.65
CA CYS A 33 0.31 -3.64 -7.28
C CYS A 33 -0.93 -4.42 -6.84
N TRP A 34 -1.22 -4.29 -5.56
CA TRP A 34 -2.51 -4.65 -5.00
C TRP A 34 -3.00 -3.53 -4.09
N VAL A 35 -4.33 -3.43 -3.97
CA VAL A 35 -5.01 -2.47 -3.11
C VAL A 35 -5.98 -3.21 -2.21
N ALA A 36 -5.85 -3.02 -0.90
CA ALA A 36 -6.66 -3.69 0.10
C ALA A 36 -6.91 -2.77 1.30
N GLU A 37 -7.83 -3.15 2.19
CA GLU A 37 -7.95 -2.47 3.48
C GLU A 37 -6.76 -2.86 4.37
N CYS A 38 -6.09 -1.87 4.94
CA CYS A 38 -5.03 -2.12 5.93
C CYS A 38 -5.65 -2.58 7.25
N GLU A 39 -5.24 -3.76 7.74
CA GLU A 39 -5.72 -4.34 9.01
C GLU A 39 -5.49 -3.41 10.21
N ALA A 40 -4.29 -2.83 10.31
CA ALA A 40 -3.92 -1.97 11.44
C ALA A 40 -4.62 -0.60 11.42
N CYS A 41 -5.12 -0.16 10.26
CA CYS A 41 -5.52 1.21 10.03
C CYS A 41 -6.99 1.40 9.67
N GLY A 42 -7.65 0.35 9.17
CA GLY A 42 -9.02 0.42 8.67
C GLY A 42 -9.20 1.38 7.48
N THR A 43 -8.17 1.59 6.67
CA THR A 43 -8.18 2.46 5.48
C THR A 43 -7.54 1.75 4.30
N PRO A 44 -7.89 2.08 3.04
CA PRO A 44 -7.23 1.53 1.87
C PRO A 44 -5.73 1.79 1.89
N MET A 45 -4.97 0.79 1.49
CA MET A 45 -3.56 0.92 1.17
C MET A 45 -3.27 0.30 -0.19
N VAL A 46 -2.37 0.94 -0.93
CA VAL A 46 -1.75 0.35 -2.12
C VAL A 46 -0.37 -0.13 -1.74
N VAL A 47 0.01 -1.28 -2.28
CA VAL A 47 1.33 -1.87 -2.08
C VAL A 47 1.94 -2.20 -3.43
N TRP A 48 3.16 -1.73 -3.66
CA TRP A 48 3.91 -2.10 -4.85
C TRP A 48 4.35 -3.56 -4.74
N LYS A 49 4.12 -4.41 -5.73
CA LYS A 49 4.51 -5.84 -5.62
C LYS A 49 6.02 -6.06 -5.52
N ARG A 50 6.83 -5.12 -5.99
CA ARG A 50 8.29 -5.19 -5.85
C ARG A 50 8.72 -4.72 -4.47
N HIS A 51 9.58 -5.51 -3.83
CA HIS A 51 10.23 -5.16 -2.56
C HIS A 51 11.31 -4.09 -2.77
N ASP A 52 10.88 -2.84 -2.79
CA ASP A 52 11.76 -1.67 -2.80
C ASP A 52 10.99 -0.49 -2.19
N PRO A 53 11.60 0.35 -1.34
CA PRO A 53 10.92 1.50 -0.75
C PRO A 53 10.84 2.71 -1.69
N ASN A 54 11.54 2.71 -2.83
CA ASN A 54 11.71 3.85 -3.73
C ASN A 54 11.18 3.53 -5.14
N PRO A 55 9.84 3.50 -5.36
CA PRO A 55 9.31 3.35 -6.69
C PRO A 55 9.75 4.51 -7.60
N PRO A 56 10.08 4.24 -8.88
CA PRO A 56 10.22 5.30 -9.88
C PRO A 56 8.96 6.17 -9.93
N GLU A 57 9.09 7.45 -10.28
CA GLU A 57 7.97 8.40 -10.24
C GLU A 57 6.78 7.94 -11.08
N GLU A 58 7.01 7.33 -12.26
CA GLU A 58 5.91 6.83 -13.09
C GLU A 58 5.16 5.68 -12.41
N ILE A 59 5.89 4.79 -11.74
CA ILE A 59 5.29 3.70 -10.98
C ILE A 59 4.53 4.26 -9.79
N ARG A 60 5.14 5.19 -9.05
CA ARG A 60 4.50 5.87 -7.91
C ARG A 60 3.17 6.50 -8.32
N ALA A 61 3.13 7.22 -9.45
CA ALA A 61 1.90 7.80 -9.97
C ALA A 61 0.82 6.73 -10.22
N VAL A 62 1.16 5.63 -10.89
CA VAL A 62 0.24 4.50 -11.12
C VAL A 62 -0.28 3.92 -9.80
N LEU A 63 0.57 3.73 -8.79
CA LEU A 63 0.16 3.21 -7.49
C LEU A 63 -0.85 4.13 -6.81
N LEU A 64 -0.61 5.44 -6.83
CA LEU A 64 -1.49 6.42 -6.21
C LEU A 64 -2.82 6.55 -6.96
N ASP A 65 -2.82 6.43 -8.29
CA ASP A 65 -4.05 6.40 -9.09
C ASP A 65 -4.91 5.17 -8.74
N ARG A 66 -4.30 3.98 -8.61
CA ARG A 66 -5.01 2.76 -8.16
C ARG A 66 -5.61 2.91 -6.76
N LEU A 67 -4.90 3.59 -5.87
CA LEU A 67 -5.40 3.88 -4.53
C LEU A 67 -6.62 4.82 -4.58
N ASP A 68 -6.55 5.88 -5.38
CA ASP A 68 -7.67 6.83 -5.57
C ASP A 68 -8.90 6.15 -6.18
N GLU A 69 -8.70 5.30 -7.19
CA GLU A 69 -9.78 4.49 -7.81
C GLU A 69 -10.52 3.67 -6.75
N ALA A 70 -9.79 2.98 -5.87
CA ALA A 70 -10.39 2.18 -4.80
C ALA A 70 -11.13 3.03 -3.77
N VAL A 71 -10.55 4.17 -3.35
CA VAL A 71 -11.23 5.08 -2.41
C VAL A 71 -12.52 5.61 -3.01
N THR A 72 -12.48 6.06 -4.26
CA THR A 72 -13.63 6.60 -5.00
C THR A 72 -14.74 5.55 -5.12
N ALA A 73 -14.38 4.31 -5.44
CA ALA A 73 -15.33 3.21 -5.60
C ALA A 73 -15.93 2.72 -4.27
N TYR A 74 -15.15 2.66 -3.19
CA TYR A 74 -15.52 1.91 -1.97
C TYR A 74 -15.66 2.76 -0.70
N TYR A 75 -15.27 4.04 -0.69
CA TYR A 75 -15.28 4.88 0.52
C TYR A 75 -15.96 6.24 0.29
N ARG A 76 -16.54 6.79 1.36
CA ARG A 76 -17.36 8.02 1.29
C ARG A 76 -16.60 9.32 1.60
N TYR A 77 -15.30 9.24 1.89
CA TYR A 77 -14.51 10.39 2.31
C TYR A 77 -13.57 10.88 1.21
N GLU A 78 -13.26 12.18 1.26
CA GLU A 78 -12.04 12.68 0.63
C GLU A 78 -10.82 12.20 1.41
N HIS A 79 -9.76 11.82 0.70
CA HIS A 79 -8.57 11.28 1.30
C HIS A 79 -7.34 12.16 1.08
N ARG A 80 -6.34 11.96 1.94
CA ARG A 80 -4.96 12.36 1.73
C ARG A 80 -4.12 11.10 1.67
N VAL A 81 -3.07 11.13 0.85
CA VAL A 81 -2.10 10.04 0.79
C VAL A 81 -1.12 10.18 1.96
N ASP A 82 -0.92 9.09 2.70
CA ASP A 82 0.13 8.93 3.70
C ASP A 82 1.13 7.86 3.23
N GLU A 83 2.31 8.30 2.80
CA GLU A 83 3.40 7.43 2.30
C GLU A 83 4.42 7.10 3.41
N ASN A 84 4.13 7.45 4.68
CA ASN A 84 4.99 7.07 5.78
C ASN A 84 4.78 5.59 6.14
N MET A 85 5.65 4.74 5.58
CA MET A 85 5.61 3.27 5.67
C MET A 85 5.78 2.68 7.08
N ARG A 86 6.30 3.46 8.05
CA ARG A 86 6.44 3.11 9.47
C ARG A 86 6.97 1.68 9.71
N SER A 87 6.07 0.70 9.92
CA SER A 87 6.39 -0.66 10.36
C SER A 87 7.17 -1.48 9.33
N ILE A 88 6.97 -1.22 8.03
CA ILE A 88 7.65 -1.94 6.94
C ILE A 88 8.33 -0.91 6.01
N PRO A 89 9.40 -0.24 6.48
CA PRO A 89 9.99 0.90 5.80
C PRO A 89 10.81 0.51 4.56
N THR A 90 10.99 -0.78 4.30
CA THR A 90 11.77 -1.34 3.18
C THR A 90 10.92 -1.73 1.98
N HIS A 91 9.60 -1.61 2.07
CA HIS A 91 8.67 -2.04 1.01
C HIS A 91 7.59 -0.98 0.81
N TYR A 92 7.61 -0.34 -0.36
CA TYR A 92 6.70 0.77 -0.66
C TYR A 92 5.23 0.39 -0.53
N HIS A 93 4.56 1.17 0.31
CA HIS A 93 3.11 1.19 0.43
C HIS A 93 2.63 2.56 0.88
N ALA A 94 1.40 2.91 0.50
CA ALA A 94 0.78 4.18 0.84
C ALA A 94 -0.66 3.98 1.30
N HIS A 95 -1.11 4.81 2.23
CA HIS A 95 -2.46 4.74 2.80
C HIS A 95 -3.32 5.92 2.38
N ALA A 96 -4.58 5.67 2.05
CA ALA A 96 -5.58 6.71 1.82
C ALA A 96 -6.31 7.06 3.13
N ARG A 97 -5.80 8.05 3.85
CA ARG A 97 -6.35 8.51 5.13
C ARG A 97 -7.46 9.53 4.91
N PRO A 98 -8.58 9.49 5.65
CA PRO A 98 -9.59 10.54 5.60
C PRO A 98 -9.01 11.94 5.86
N ARG A 99 -9.48 12.94 5.12
CA ARG A 99 -9.22 14.34 5.45
C ARG A 99 -10.07 14.72 6.68
N GLY A 100 -9.43 15.18 7.76
CA GLY A 100 -10.13 15.71 8.93
C GLY A 100 -10.56 14.72 10.02
N ALA A 101 -10.22 13.43 9.94
CA ALA A 101 -10.56 12.44 10.98
C ALA A 101 -9.36 11.57 11.40
N PHE A 102 -9.43 11.06 12.63
CA PHE A 102 -8.53 10.03 13.17
C PHE A 102 -9.17 8.66 12.93
N TYR A 103 -8.63 7.90 11.96
CA TYR A 103 -8.97 6.50 11.63
C TYR A 103 -10.32 6.26 10.93
N GLY A 104 -10.30 5.34 9.95
CA GLY A 104 -11.33 5.20 8.90
C GLY A 104 -12.39 4.11 9.13
N HIS A 105 -12.50 3.57 10.34
CA HIS A 105 -13.51 2.55 10.63
C HIS A 105 -14.93 3.08 10.37
N GLY A 106 -15.73 2.35 9.57
CA GLY A 106 -17.15 2.64 9.35
C GLY A 106 -17.51 3.59 8.19
N GLN A 107 -16.56 3.91 7.29
CA GLN A 107 -16.81 4.85 6.17
C GLN A 107 -16.92 4.19 4.78
N ARG A 108 -17.12 2.88 4.73
CA ARG A 108 -17.31 2.13 3.48
C ARG A 108 -18.64 2.51 2.81
N ARG A 109 -18.66 2.48 1.48
CA ARG A 109 -19.89 2.50 0.68
C ARG A 109 -20.60 1.16 0.84
N ALA A 110 -21.92 1.20 0.83
CA ALA A 110 -22.78 0.03 0.97
C ALA A 110 -23.03 -0.57 -0.42
#